data_AF-A0A9E7HV83-F1
#
_entry.id   AF-A0A9E7HV83-F1
#
_cell.length_a   1.000
_cell.length_b   1.000
_cell.length_c   1.000
_cell.angle_alpha   90.00
_cell.angle_beta   90.00
_cell.angle_gamma   90.00
#
_symmetry.space_group_name_H-M   'P 1'
#
loop_
_entity.id
_entity.type
_entity.pdbx_description
1 polymer ?
#
loop_
_entity_poly.entity_id
_entity_poly.type
_entity_poly.pdbx_seq_one_letter_code
_entity_poly.pdbx_strand_id
1 'polypeptide(L)'
;MPIRNGKKRETLRLDIVERSSSKYKDADVIIFNTGHWWTHEKTAKGKDYYQEGNHIYSELNVEEALRKALSTWAKWVDTNVNREKSLVVFRGYSTSHFRYLVQLLD
;
A
#
# COMPACT_ATOMS: atom_id res chain seq x y z
N MET A 1 17.82 8.44 8.22
CA MET A 1 19.27 8.53 7.91
C MET A 1 19.43 8.66 6.39
N PRO A 2 20.24 9.59 5.87
CA PRO A 2 20.47 9.68 4.43
C PRO A 2 21.50 8.62 3.98
N ILE A 3 21.23 7.95 2.85
CA ILE A 3 22.25 7.17 2.15
C ILE A 3 23.11 8.12 1.31
N ARG A 4 24.40 7.76 1.15
CA ARG A 4 25.40 8.38 0.26
C ARG A 4 24.75 8.91 -1.02
N ASN A 5 25.08 10.16 -1.36
CA ASN A 5 24.67 10.94 -2.55
C ASN A 5 23.45 11.87 -2.39
N GLY A 6 22.99 12.15 -1.16
CA GLY A 6 22.06 13.26 -0.91
C GLY A 6 20.63 13.07 -1.44
N LYS A 7 20.31 11.91 -2.03
CA LYS A 7 18.93 11.55 -2.38
C LYS A 7 18.23 10.99 -1.14
N LYS A 8 17.11 11.61 -0.76
CA LYS A 8 16.22 11.11 0.28
C LYS A 8 15.68 9.75 -0.18
N ARG A 9 15.81 8.71 0.65
CA ARG A 9 15.24 7.38 0.37
C ARG A 9 13.72 7.51 0.37
N GLU A 10 13.08 7.16 -0.75
CA GLU A 10 11.63 7.11 -0.82
C GLU A 10 11.13 5.88 -0.05
N THR A 11 10.14 6.11 0.79
CA THR A 11 9.52 5.11 1.66
C THR A 11 8.03 5.04 1.34
N LEU A 12 7.42 3.88 1.55
CA LEU A 12 5.98 3.74 1.50
C LEU A 12 5.38 4.11 2.87
N ARG A 13 4.58 5.17 2.89
CA ARG A 13 3.79 5.53 4.07
C ARG A 13 2.60 4.60 4.21
N LEU A 14 2.52 3.91 5.34
CA LEU A 14 1.43 2.96 5.63
C LEU A 14 0.24 3.63 6.36
N ASP A 15 0.45 4.84 6.87
CA ASP A 15 -0.44 5.58 7.77
C ASP A 15 -1.14 6.77 7.11
N ILE A 16 -0.97 6.98 5.79
CA ILE A 16 -1.65 8.03 5.04
C ILE A 16 -2.19 7.51 3.71
N VAL A 17 -3.30 8.09 3.25
CA VAL A 17 -3.78 7.97 1.88
C VAL A 17 -3.28 9.17 1.07
N GLU A 18 -2.99 8.95 -0.21
CA GLU A 18 -2.45 9.98 -1.10
C GLU A 18 -3.36 11.22 -1.18
N ARG A 19 -2.76 12.41 -1.33
CA ARG A 19 -3.43 13.71 -1.17
C ARG A 19 -4.53 13.95 -2.22
N SER A 20 -4.40 13.40 -3.42
CA SER A 20 -5.41 13.51 -4.47
C SER A 20 -6.66 12.68 -4.19
N SER A 21 -6.72 11.95 -3.07
CA SER A 21 -7.92 11.21 -2.64
C SER A 21 -9.18 12.05 -2.49
N SER A 22 -9.04 13.34 -2.23
CA SER A 22 -10.16 14.29 -2.25
C SER A 22 -10.82 14.44 -3.63
N LYS A 23 -10.16 14.06 -4.72
CA LYS A 23 -10.69 14.18 -6.09
C LYS A 23 -11.72 13.10 -6.44
N TYR A 24 -11.74 11.98 -5.72
CA TYR A 24 -12.60 10.83 -6.05
C TYR A 24 -13.52 10.39 -4.91
N LYS A 25 -13.45 11.00 -3.73
CA LYS A 25 -14.24 10.59 -2.55
C LYS A 25 -15.77 10.75 -2.73
N ASP A 26 -16.20 11.59 -3.66
CA ASP A 26 -17.62 11.90 -3.92
C ASP A 26 -18.15 11.22 -5.20
N ALA A 27 -17.39 10.30 -5.80
CA ALA A 27 -17.84 9.57 -6.99
C ALA A 27 -18.89 8.51 -6.65
N ASP A 28 -19.88 8.31 -7.54
CA ASP A 28 -20.94 7.31 -7.35
C ASP A 28 -20.41 5.87 -7.24
N VAL A 29 -19.28 5.58 -7.89
CA VAL A 29 -18.59 4.27 -7.83
C VAL A 29 -17.09 4.49 -7.68
N ILE A 30 -16.50 3.87 -6.67
CA ILE A 30 -15.05 3.92 -6.40
C ILE A 30 -14.49 2.50 -6.33
N ILE A 31 -13.52 2.20 -7.19
CA ILE A 31 -12.89 0.88 -7.28
C ILE A 31 -11.41 1.00 -6.93
N PHE A 32 -10.97 0.33 -5.87
CA PHE A 32 -9.58 0.31 -5.43
C PHE A 32 -8.90 -1.03 -5.74
N ASN A 33 -7.60 -1.01 -6.02
CA ASN A 33 -6.75 -2.19 -6.05
C ASN A 33 -5.33 -1.85 -5.60
N THR A 34 -4.58 -2.85 -5.16
CA THR A 34 -3.15 -2.67 -4.84
C THR A 34 -2.28 -3.90 -5.09
N GLY A 35 -2.89 -5.06 -5.37
CA GLY A 35 -2.23 -6.38 -5.29
C GLY A 35 -0.86 -6.50 -5.97
N HIS A 36 -0.67 -5.94 -7.17
CA HIS A 36 0.60 -6.06 -7.90
C HIS A 36 1.75 -5.20 -7.34
N TRP A 37 1.52 -4.35 -6.34
CA TRP A 37 2.55 -3.51 -5.73
C TRP A 37 3.26 -4.18 -4.56
N TRP A 38 2.70 -5.25 -4.01
CA TRP A 38 3.19 -5.92 -2.81
C TRP A 38 4.06 -7.14 -3.15
N THR A 39 5.13 -6.93 -3.92
CA THR A 39 6.15 -7.96 -4.23
C THR A 39 7.49 -7.57 -3.62
N HIS A 40 8.34 -8.56 -3.33
CA HIS A 40 9.65 -8.33 -2.72
C HIS A 40 10.50 -7.31 -3.48
N GLU A 41 10.46 -7.30 -4.81
CA GLU A 41 11.22 -6.37 -5.64
C GLU A 41 10.70 -4.93 -5.48
N LYS A 42 9.38 -4.77 -5.37
CA LYS A 42 8.72 -3.46 -5.27
C LYS A 42 8.70 -2.91 -3.85
N THR A 43 8.85 -3.77 -2.85
CA THR A 43 8.81 -3.39 -1.43
C THR A 43 10.19 -3.36 -0.78
N ALA A 44 11.27 -3.37 -1.58
CA ALA A 44 12.65 -3.44 -1.11
C ALA A 44 12.90 -4.60 -0.11
N LYS A 45 12.23 -5.73 -0.33
CA LYS A 45 12.21 -6.90 0.56
C LYS A 45 11.79 -6.56 2.00
N GLY A 46 11.04 -5.48 2.20
CA GLY A 46 10.60 -4.99 3.50
C GLY A 46 11.66 -4.22 4.30
N LYS A 47 12.86 -3.99 3.76
CA LYS A 47 13.98 -3.41 4.50
C LYS A 47 14.07 -1.89 4.34
N ASP A 48 14.01 -1.16 5.45
CA ASP A 48 14.05 0.32 5.53
C ASP A 48 13.12 1.03 4.51
N TYR A 49 11.97 0.44 4.20
CA TYR A 49 11.08 0.92 3.13
C TYR A 49 9.74 1.40 3.67
N TYR A 50 9.18 0.72 4.66
CA TYR A 50 7.89 1.07 5.22
C TYR A 50 8.02 2.11 6.32
N GLN A 51 7.10 3.06 6.36
CA GLN A 51 7.13 4.18 7.28
C GLN A 51 5.75 4.47 7.89
N GLU A 52 5.74 4.74 9.20
CA GLU A 52 4.60 5.30 9.94
C GLU A 52 5.08 6.54 10.72
N GLY A 53 4.46 7.69 10.51
CA GLY A 53 4.94 8.97 11.06
C GLY A 53 6.40 9.21 10.70
N ASN A 54 7.27 9.33 11.71
CA ASN A 54 8.73 9.48 11.55
C ASN A 54 9.51 8.16 11.70
N HIS A 55 8.82 7.05 12.00
CA HIS A 55 9.44 5.75 12.18
C HIS A 55 9.55 5.03 10.84
N ILE A 56 10.78 4.64 10.47
CA ILE A 56 11.06 3.77 9.33
C ILE A 56 11.41 2.41 9.91
N TYR A 57 10.67 1.38 9.50
CA TYR A 57 10.94 0.00 9.90
C TYR A 57 12.24 -0.47 9.27
N SER A 58 13.20 -0.93 10.07
CA SER A 58 14.43 -1.54 9.55
C SER A 58 14.11 -2.79 8.71
N GLU A 59 13.11 -3.55 9.14
CA GLU A 59 12.51 -4.66 8.42
C GLU A 59 11.06 -4.81 8.86
N LEU A 60 10.15 -5.06 7.91
CA LEU A 60 8.74 -5.35 8.19
C LEU A 60 8.21 -6.32 7.15
N ASN A 61 7.49 -7.35 7.62
CA ASN A 61 6.89 -8.35 6.76
C ASN A 61 5.86 -7.71 5.80
N VAL A 62 5.86 -8.12 4.53
CA VAL A 62 4.99 -7.57 3.48
C VAL A 62 3.50 -7.73 3.79
N GLU A 63 3.10 -8.83 4.41
CA GLU A 63 1.72 -9.11 4.82
C GLU A 63 1.29 -8.15 5.94
N GLU A 64 2.17 -7.93 6.93
CA GLU A 64 1.91 -6.98 8.00
C GLU A 64 1.83 -5.54 7.47
N ALA A 65 2.73 -5.16 6.58
CA ALA A 65 2.72 -3.86 5.93
C ALA A 65 1.44 -3.66 5.10
N LEU A 66 1.02 -4.67 4.34
CA LEU A 66 -0.24 -4.64 3.58
C LEU A 66 -1.44 -4.49 4.51
N ARG A 67 -1.49 -5.24 5.62
CA ARG A 67 -2.55 -5.14 6.63
C ARG A 67 -2.65 -3.74 7.22
N LYS A 68 -1.51 -3.12 7.55
CA LYS A 68 -1.43 -1.73 8.05
C LYS A 68 -1.95 -0.74 7.01
N ALA A 69 -1.46 -0.81 5.76
CA ALA A 69 -1.91 0.07 4.69
C ALA A 69 -3.41 -0.06 4.39
N LEU A 70 -3.94 -1.29 4.34
CA LEU A 70 -5.37 -1.53 4.13
C LEU A 70 -6.23 -1.04 5.30
N SER A 71 -5.72 -1.14 6.53
CA SER A 71 -6.40 -0.58 7.71
C SER A 71 -6.50 0.94 7.64
N THR A 72 -5.44 1.60 7.19
CA THR A 72 -5.44 3.06 6.95
C THR A 72 -6.40 3.44 5.83
N TRP A 73 -6.38 2.71 4.71
CA TRP A 73 -7.30 2.94 3.60
C TRP A 73 -8.76 2.74 4.02
N ALA A 74 -9.08 1.67 4.76
CA ALA A 74 -10.44 1.41 5.23
C ALA A 74 -10.97 2.53 6.13
N LYS A 75 -10.14 2.99 7.09
CA LYS A 75 -10.49 4.15 7.94
C LYS A 75 -10.71 5.42 7.12
N TRP A 76 -9.90 5.64 6.08
CA TRP A 76 -10.09 6.78 5.19
C TRP A 76 -11.44 6.68 4.46
N VAL A 77 -11.81 5.51 3.94
CA VAL A 77 -13.12 5.28 3.30
C VAL A 77 -14.25 5.58 4.28
N ASP A 78 -14.22 4.98 5.48
CA ASP A 78 -15.25 5.16 6.50
C ASP A 78 -15.44 6.62 6.92
N THR A 79 -14.36 7.40 6.90
CA THR A 79 -14.35 8.80 7.32
C THR A 79 -14.73 9.77 6.19
N ASN A 80 -14.39 9.46 4.94
CA ASN A 80 -14.41 10.44 3.85
C ASN A 80 -15.42 10.15 2.74
N VAL A 81 -15.95 8.93 2.66
CA VAL A 81 -16.87 8.50 1.59
C VAL A 81 -18.27 8.30 2.16
N ASN A 82 -19.26 8.95 1.55
CA ASN A 82 -20.66 8.70 1.89
C ASN A 82 -21.13 7.39 1.23
N ARG A 83 -21.23 6.32 2.02
CA ARG A 83 -21.64 4.98 1.56
C ARG A 83 -23.13 4.86 1.21
N GLU A 84 -23.97 5.84 1.56
CA GLU A 84 -25.36 5.89 1.11
C GLU A 84 -25.48 6.35 -0.36
N LYS A 85 -24.47 7.08 -0.84
CA LYS A 85 -24.40 7.61 -2.21
C LYS A 85 -23.41 6.87 -3.10
N SER A 86 -22.34 6.37 -2.51
CA SER A 86 -21.20 5.81 -3.26
C SER A 86 -21.07 4.31 -3.04
N LEU A 87 -20.95 3.56 -4.12
CA LEU A 87 -20.54 2.15 -4.09
C LEU A 87 -19.01 2.07 -4.02
N VAL A 88 -18.49 1.45 -2.96
CA VAL A 88 -17.05 1.20 -2.81
C VAL A 88 -16.76 -0.28 -3.02
N VAL A 89 -15.86 -0.57 -3.95
CA VAL A 89 -15.40 -1.94 -4.25
C VAL A 89 -13.89 -2.03 -4.11
N PHE A 90 -13.43 -3.08 -3.44
CA PHE A 90 -12.01 -3.43 -3.44
C PHE A 90 -11.79 -4.66 -4.32
N ARG A 91 -10.96 -4.50 -5.35
CA ARG A 91 -10.62 -5.56 -6.29
C ARG A 91 -9.39 -6.31 -5.78
N GLY A 92 -9.54 -7.62 -5.59
CA GLY A 92 -8.50 -8.51 -5.09
C GLY A 92 -7.27 -8.65 -6.01
N TYR A 93 -6.35 -9.55 -5.67
CA TYR A 93 -5.14 -9.79 -6.46
C TYR A 93 -5.47 -10.33 -7.87
N SER A 94 -4.76 -9.87 -8.92
CA SER A 94 -4.86 -10.50 -10.25
C SER A 94 -3.79 -11.54 -10.34
N THR A 95 -4.15 -12.76 -10.71
CA THR A 95 -3.16 -13.80 -10.98
C THR A 95 -2.15 -13.33 -12.04
N SER A 96 -0.88 -13.50 -11.71
CA SER A 96 0.21 -13.35 -12.67
C SER A 96 0.26 -14.59 -13.56
N HIS A 97 0.43 -14.40 -14.86
CA HIS A 97 0.61 -15.49 -15.83
C HIS A 97 2.10 -15.73 -16.16
N PHE A 98 3.01 -15.12 -15.39
CA PHE A 98 4.42 -15.48 -15.42
C PHE A 98 4.62 -16.82 -14.70
N ARG A 99 5.41 -17.70 -15.30
CA ARG A 99 5.80 -18.96 -14.67
C ARG A 99 6.82 -18.67 -13.57
N TYR A 100 6.37 -18.62 -12.33
CA TYR A 100 7.27 -18.79 -11.20
C TYR A 100 7.56 -20.28 -11.07
N LEU A 101 8.82 -20.69 -11.32
CA LEU A 101 9.30 -21.92 -10.70
C LEU A 101 9.09 -21.71 -9.19
N VAL A 102 8.35 -22.61 -8.55
CA VAL A 102 8.20 -22.61 -7.10
C VAL A 102 9.62 -22.71 -6.54
N GLN A 103 10.18 -21.59 -6.09
CA GLN A 103 11.22 -21.62 -5.08
C GLN A 103 10.48 -22.02 -3.81
N LEU A 104 10.36 -23.34 -3.62
CA LEU A 104 10.36 -23.90 -2.29
C LEU A 104 11.64 -23.35 -1.64
N LEU A 105 11.47 -22.83 -0.42
CA LEU A 105 12.50 -22.27 0.47
C LEU A 105 12.85 -20.79 0.21
N ASP A 106 12.20 -19.91 0.99
CA ASP A 106 12.81 -19.25 2.16
C ASP A 106 11.73 -18.88 3.19
#